data_AF-A0A4Q9PCH1-F1
#
_entry.id   AF-A0A4Q9PCH1-F1
#
_cell.length_a   1.000
_cell.length_b   1.000
_cell.length_c   1.000
_cell.angle_alpha   90.00
_cell.angle_beta   90.00
_cell.angle_gamma   90.00
#
_symmetry.space_group_name_H-M   'P 1'
#
loop_
_entity.id
_entity.type
_entity.pdbx_description
1 polymer ?
#
loop_
_entity_poly.entity_id
_entity_poly.type
_entity_poly.pdbx_seq_one_letter_code
_entity_poly.pdbx_strand_id
1 'polypeptide(L)'
;MTLELKFRRSFNIRLELYRTTNRQSQRQRPPSHPQQENMGKVHGSLARAGKVKSQTPKVEKQEKKKVPKGRAKKRMLYNRRFVNVTTLPGGKRRMNANPEK
;
A
#
# COMPACT_ATOMS: atom_id res chain seq x y z
N MET A 1 51.80 14.29 27.43
CA MET A 1 50.66 13.57 28.05
C MET A 1 49.50 14.51 28.39
N THR A 2 48.93 15.23 27.41
CA THR A 2 47.88 16.25 27.69
C THR A 2 46.71 16.24 26.71
N LEU A 3 46.77 15.45 25.64
CA LEU A 3 45.67 15.32 24.66
C LEU A 3 44.77 14.10 24.91
N GLU A 4 45.31 13.01 25.46
CA GLU A 4 44.54 11.77 25.72
C GLU A 4 43.57 11.93 26.92
N LEU A 5 43.96 12.70 27.95
CA LEU A 5 43.10 12.99 29.10
C LEU A 5 41.92 13.92 28.76
N LYS A 6 42.06 14.84 27.79
CA LYS A 6 40.98 15.76 27.38
C LYS A 6 39.93 15.06 26.52
N PHE A 7 40.34 14.07 25.74
CA PHE A 7 39.43 13.24 24.93
C PHE A 7 38.59 12.30 25.81
N ARG A 8 39.22 11.62 26.78
CA ARG A 8 38.53 10.75 27.75
C ARG A 8 37.63 11.49 28.74
N ARG A 9 37.97 12.73 29.12
CA ARG A 9 37.14 13.57 29.99
C ARG A 9 35.91 14.13 29.26
N SER A 10 36.02 14.45 27.97
CA SER A 10 34.88 14.94 27.16
C SER A 10 33.91 13.83 26.75
N PHE A 11 34.40 12.61 26.52
CA PHE A 11 33.55 11.46 26.17
C PHE A 11 32.69 10.97 27.35
N ASN A 12 33.24 10.99 28.57
CA ASN A 12 32.50 10.63 29.78
C ASN A 12 31.36 11.61 30.11
N ILE A 13 31.60 12.92 29.94
CA ILE A 13 30.57 13.95 30.17
C ILE A 13 29.39 13.76 29.20
N ARG A 14 29.65 13.39 27.95
CA ARG A 14 28.61 13.20 26.92
C ARG A 14 27.75 11.95 27.16
N LEU A 15 28.33 10.89 27.74
CA LEU A 15 27.59 9.67 28.11
C LEU A 15 26.73 9.85 29.36
N GLU A 16 27.16 10.66 30.33
CA GLU A 16 26.35 10.95 31.52
C GLU A 16 25.10 11.78 31.20
N LEU A 17 25.21 12.79 30.32
CA LEU A 17 24.07 13.57 29.86
C LEU A 17 23.04 12.75 29.05
N TYR A 18 23.48 11.68 28.38
CA TYR A 18 22.59 10.76 27.65
C TYR A 18 21.90 9.74 28.58
N ARG A 19 22.48 9.43 29.74
CA ARG A 19 21.86 8.57 30.76
C ARG A 19 20.82 9.32 31.62
N THR A 20 21.02 10.60 31.88
CA THR A 20 20.08 11.40 32.71
C THR A 20 18.84 11.83 31.93
N THR A 21 18.99 12.24 30.68
CA THR A 21 17.86 12.65 29.80
C THR A 21 16.89 11.50 29.48
N ASN A 22 17.38 10.27 29.38
CA ASN A 22 16.55 9.12 29.02
C ASN A 22 15.93 8.39 30.24
N ARG A 23 16.32 8.75 31.47
CA ARG A 23 15.76 8.17 32.71
C ARG A 23 14.53 8.95 33.23
N GLN A 24 14.42 10.24 32.92
CA GLN A 24 13.23 11.05 33.28
C GLN A 24 12.00 10.73 32.41
N SER A 25 12.17 10.11 31.24
CA SER A 25 11.07 9.74 30.34
C SER A 25 10.34 8.43 30.73
N GLN A 26 10.73 7.75 31.81
CA GLN A 26 10.19 6.42 32.18
C GLN A 26 9.51 6.37 33.56
N ARG A 27 8.99 7.51 34.05
CA ARG A 27 8.16 7.50 35.27
C ARG A 27 6.81 8.16 35.03
N GLN A 28 5.77 7.37 35.35
CA GLN A 28 4.34 7.67 35.43
C GLN A 28 3.54 7.65 34.10
N ARG A 29 3.10 6.44 33.70
CA ARG A 29 1.80 6.28 33.01
C ARG A 29 0.84 5.64 34.01
N PRO A 30 -0.25 6.31 34.42
CA PRO A 30 -1.24 5.70 35.28
C PRO A 30 -2.01 4.62 34.50
N PRO A 31 -2.26 3.43 35.07
CA PRO A 31 -3.23 2.50 34.50
C PRO A 31 -4.64 2.87 34.97
N SER A 32 -5.62 2.55 34.11
CA SER A 32 -7.08 2.46 34.32
C SER A 32 -7.94 3.67 33.91
N HIS A 33 -8.67 3.49 32.80
CA HIS A 33 -10.12 3.72 32.73
C HIS A 33 -10.77 2.80 31.66
N PRO A 34 -12.04 2.42 31.84
CA PRO A 34 -12.63 1.16 31.36
C PRO A 34 -13.02 1.18 29.88
N GLN A 35 -13.31 -0.02 29.39
CA GLN A 35 -13.78 -0.28 28.03
C GLN A 35 -15.09 0.47 27.73
N GLN A 36 -14.99 1.41 26.78
CA GLN A 36 -15.85 1.58 25.60
C GLN A 36 -17.38 1.45 25.78
N GLU A 37 -18.06 2.59 25.97
CA GLU A 37 -19.51 2.71 25.74
C GLU A 37 -19.82 4.05 25.06
N ASN A 38 -19.89 4.05 23.73
CA ASN A 38 -20.71 4.93 22.89
C ASN A 38 -20.38 4.71 21.40
N MET A 39 -20.72 3.51 20.89
CA MET A 39 -20.98 3.35 19.46
C MET A 39 -22.42 3.78 19.22
N GLY A 40 -22.62 4.94 18.58
CA GLY A 40 -23.95 5.39 18.15
C GLY A 40 -24.72 4.26 17.48
N LYS A 41 -26.01 4.15 17.78
CA LYS A 41 -26.90 3.06 17.32
C LYS A 41 -26.63 2.71 15.86
N VAL A 42 -25.93 1.61 15.63
CA VAL A 42 -25.64 1.11 14.29
C VAL A 42 -26.98 0.60 13.71
N HIS A 43 -27.51 1.29 12.72
CA HIS A 43 -28.71 0.84 12.01
C HIS A 43 -28.32 0.01 10.79
N GLY A 44 -28.67 -1.28 10.87
CA GLY A 44 -28.37 -2.29 9.86
C GLY A 44 -27.86 -3.57 10.50
N SER A 45 -28.51 -4.70 10.22
CA SER A 45 -28.02 -6.00 10.67
C SER A 45 -26.83 -6.45 9.83
N LEU A 46 -25.83 -7.05 10.48
CA LEU A 46 -24.68 -7.68 9.82
C LEU A 46 -25.06 -8.89 8.96
N ALA A 47 -26.31 -9.36 9.05
CA ALA A 47 -26.84 -10.52 8.35
C ALA A 47 -26.72 -10.46 6.81
N ARG A 48 -26.54 -9.27 6.23
CA ARG A 48 -26.38 -9.08 4.78
C ARG A 48 -24.92 -8.94 4.32
N ALA A 49 -23.95 -8.96 5.23
CA ALA A 49 -22.55 -8.85 4.89
C ALA A 49 -22.13 -10.02 3.97
N GLY A 50 -21.46 -9.71 2.86
CA GLY A 50 -20.94 -10.73 1.94
C GLY A 50 -21.95 -11.41 1.01
N LYS A 51 -23.28 -11.16 1.14
CA LYS A 51 -24.35 -11.80 0.34
C LYS A 51 -24.05 -11.83 -1.17
N VAL A 52 -23.61 -10.70 -1.74
CA VAL A 52 -23.37 -10.59 -3.18
C VAL A 52 -22.16 -11.41 -3.64
N LYS A 53 -21.11 -11.49 -2.81
CA LYS A 53 -19.89 -12.24 -3.14
C LYS A 53 -20.10 -13.75 -3.03
N SER A 54 -20.95 -14.22 -2.11
CA SER A 54 -21.30 -15.64 -1.99
C SER A 54 -22.34 -16.08 -3.03
N GLN A 55 -23.25 -15.18 -3.44
CA GLN A 55 -24.26 -15.48 -4.47
C GLN A 55 -23.66 -15.57 -5.88
N THR A 56 -22.58 -14.83 -6.16
CA THR A 56 -21.95 -14.87 -7.48
C THR A 56 -21.20 -16.20 -7.70
N PRO A 57 -21.40 -16.88 -8.85
CA PRO A 57 -20.72 -18.14 -9.12
C PRO A 57 -19.20 -17.93 -9.11
N LYS A 58 -18.49 -18.83 -8.44
CA LYS A 58 -17.03 -18.74 -8.34
C LYS A 58 -16.41 -19.23 -9.66
N VAL A 59 -16.05 -18.29 -10.53
CA VAL A 59 -15.30 -18.59 -11.76
C VAL A 59 -13.82 -18.70 -11.43
N GLU A 60 -13.22 -19.85 -11.72
CA GLU A 60 -11.77 -20.05 -11.61
C GLU A 60 -11.02 -19.21 -12.64
N LYS A 61 -9.79 -18.83 -12.30
CA LYS A 61 -8.95 -18.08 -13.23
C LYS A 61 -8.51 -19.03 -14.33
N GLN A 62 -8.95 -18.75 -15.56
CA GLN A 62 -8.43 -19.43 -16.74
C GLN A 62 -6.91 -19.27 -16.83
N GLU A 63 -6.21 -20.35 -17.19
CA GLU A 63 -4.78 -20.30 -17.47
C GLU A 63 -4.53 -19.44 -18.72
N LYS A 64 -3.81 -18.34 -18.54
CA LYS A 64 -3.48 -17.40 -19.63
C LYS A 64 -1.99 -17.38 -19.83
N LYS A 65 -1.57 -17.38 -21.11
CA LYS A 65 -0.17 -17.23 -21.48
C LYS A 65 0.42 -15.96 -20.87
N LYS A 66 1.66 -16.05 -20.39
CA LYS A 66 2.38 -14.91 -19.80
C LYS A 66 2.51 -13.80 -20.84
N VAL A 67 1.99 -12.62 -20.51
CA VAL A 67 2.20 -11.43 -21.34
C VAL A 67 3.66 -11.00 -21.19
N PRO A 68 4.40 -10.74 -22.29
CA PRO A 68 5.77 -10.27 -22.20
C PRO A 68 5.82 -8.95 -21.43
N LYS A 69 6.93 -8.70 -20.72
CA LYS A 69 7.14 -7.50 -19.90
C LYS A 69 8.08 -6.51 -20.61
N GLY A 70 8.07 -5.24 -20.16
CA GLY A 70 9.00 -4.21 -20.63
C GLY A 70 8.87 -3.85 -22.12
N ARG A 71 10.02 -3.79 -22.82
CA ARG A 71 10.14 -3.35 -24.22
C ARG A 71 9.30 -4.20 -25.19
N ALA A 72 9.29 -5.51 -24.99
CA ALA A 72 8.52 -6.42 -25.85
C ALA A 72 7.01 -6.12 -25.80
N LYS A 73 6.45 -5.82 -24.61
CA LYS A 73 5.05 -5.39 -24.47
C LYS A 73 4.78 -4.08 -25.20
N LYS A 74 5.70 -3.12 -25.10
CA LYS A 74 5.55 -1.81 -25.76
C LYS A 74 5.57 -1.94 -27.28
N ARG A 75 6.43 -2.80 -27.85
CA ARG A 75 6.44 -3.12 -29.29
C ARG A 75 5.11 -3.72 -29.75
N MET A 76 4.61 -4.73 -29.04
CA MET A 76 3.31 -5.34 -29.34
C MET A 76 2.16 -4.31 -29.30
N LEU A 77 2.15 -3.43 -28.30
CA LEU A 77 1.14 -2.37 -28.19
C LEU A 77 1.24 -1.33 -29.30
N TYR A 78 2.46 -0.93 -29.69
CA TYR A 78 2.67 0.02 -30.79
C TYR A 78 2.15 -0.56 -32.11
N ASN A 79 2.56 -1.79 -32.46
CA ASN A 79 2.12 -2.45 -33.68
C ASN A 79 0.58 -2.57 -33.72
N ARG A 80 -0.04 -2.99 -32.60
CA ARG A 80 -1.51 -3.12 -32.50
C ARG A 80 -2.26 -1.80 -32.57
N ARG A 81 -1.65 -0.68 -32.17
CA ARG A 81 -2.32 0.63 -32.11
C ARG A 81 -2.16 1.44 -33.39
N PHE A 82 -1.02 1.33 -34.06
CA PHE A 82 -0.62 2.27 -35.10
C PHE A 82 -0.23 1.59 -36.42
N VAL A 83 0.39 0.41 -36.40
CA VAL A 83 0.88 -0.23 -37.63
C VAL A 83 -0.19 -1.12 -38.26
N ASN A 84 -0.85 -1.94 -37.46
CA ASN A 84 -1.78 -2.96 -37.95
C ASN A 84 -3.22 -2.45 -38.11
N VAL A 85 -3.51 -1.20 -37.78
CA VAL A 85 -4.88 -0.63 -37.81
C VAL A 85 -4.87 0.62 -38.67
N THR A 86 -5.35 0.51 -39.91
CA THR A 86 -5.70 1.63 -40.78
C THR A 86 -7.07 2.15 -40.39
N THR A 87 -7.13 3.21 -39.57
CA THR A 87 -8.38 3.95 -39.37
C THR A 87 -8.66 4.78 -40.63
N LEU A 88 -9.87 4.68 -41.17
CA LEU A 88 -10.37 5.60 -42.20
C LEU A 88 -10.16 7.06 -41.74
N PRO A 89 -9.89 8.00 -42.66
CA PRO A 89 -9.77 9.41 -42.30
C PRO A 89 -11.04 9.86 -41.57
N GLY A 90 -10.90 10.27 -40.30
CA GLY A 90 -12.01 10.66 -39.41
C GLY A 90 -12.50 9.59 -38.42
N GLY A 91 -12.05 8.32 -38.54
CA GLY A 91 -12.45 7.24 -37.63
C GLY A 91 -11.64 7.21 -36.32
N LYS A 92 -12.26 7.52 -35.17
CA LYS A 92 -11.60 7.34 -33.85
C LYS A 92 -11.53 5.85 -33.48
N ARG A 93 -10.31 5.34 -33.25
CA ARG A 93 -10.05 3.95 -32.84
C ARG A 93 -10.75 3.62 -31.51
N ARG A 94 -11.62 2.61 -31.51
CA ARG A 94 -12.24 2.06 -30.28
C ARG A 94 -11.42 0.89 -29.74
N MET A 95 -11.23 0.83 -28.42
CA MET A 95 -10.54 -0.29 -27.76
C MET A 95 -11.56 -1.10 -26.97
N ASN A 96 -11.51 -2.43 -27.08
CA ASN A 96 -12.44 -3.36 -26.44
C ASN A 96 -13.92 -3.07 -26.81
N ALA A 97 -14.20 -2.87 -28.10
CA ALA A 97 -15.58 -2.86 -28.58
C ALA A 97 -16.16 -4.26 -28.40
N ASN A 98 -17.31 -4.37 -27.74
CA ASN A 98 -18.06 -5.62 -27.70
C ASN A 98 -18.60 -5.86 -29.12
N PRO A 99 -18.51 -7.07 -29.69
CA PRO A 99 -19.37 -7.39 -30.82
C PRO A 99 -20.81 -7.14 -30.37
N GLU A 100 -21.52 -6.23 -31.05
CA GLU A 100 -22.96 -6.11 -30.83
C GLU A 100 -23.63 -7.43 -31.19
N LYS A 101 -24.68 -7.77 -30.44
CA LYS A 101 -25.32 -9.08 -30.45
C LYS A 101 -26.06 -9.34 -31.74
#